data_AF-A0A1Q3UR91-F1
#
_entry.id   AF-A0A1Q3UR91-F1
#
_cell.length_a   1.000
_cell.length_b   1.000
_cell.length_c   1.000
_cell.angle_alpha   90.00
_cell.angle_beta   90.00
_cell.angle_gamma   90.00
#
_symmetry.space_group_name_H-M   'P 1'
#
loop_
_entity.id
_entity.type
_entity.pdbx_description
1 polymer ?
#
loop_
_entity_poly.entity_id
_entity_poly.type
_entity_poly.pdbx_seq_one_letter_code
_entity_poly.pdbx_strand_id
1 'polypeptide(L)' 'MVAPSPTPVHNERIKLLAGAINNLALAVIVAGFVAPAVTGHLGGLPQLLVSLAWLGMGVVLHLVA' A
#
# COMPACT_ATOMS: atom_id res chain seq x y z
N MET A 1 23.88 11.68 28.40
CA MET A 1 23.72 12.32 27.08
C MET A 1 22.27 12.16 26.67
N VAL A 2 21.50 13.25 26.61
CA VAL A 2 20.09 13.22 26.16
C VAL A 2 20.09 13.40 24.64
N ALA A 3 19.49 12.46 23.91
CA ALA A 3 19.37 12.57 22.46
C ALA A 3 18.47 13.76 22.10
N PRO A 4 18.81 14.57 21.07
CA PRO A 4 17.98 15.68 20.63
C PRO A 4 16.62 15.16 20.16
N SER A 5 15.53 15.76 20.65
CA SER A 5 14.18 15.39 20.22
C SER A 5 13.96 15.79 18.76
N PRO A 6 13.30 14.94 17.95
CA PRO A 6 13.00 15.26 16.56
C PRO A 6 12.19 16.56 16.49
N THR A 7 12.57 17.44 15.55
CA THR A 7 11.92 18.75 15.41
C THR A 7 10.44 18.59 15.02
N PRO A 8 9.56 19.53 15.40
CA PRO A 8 8.13 19.46 15.06
C PRO A 8 7.87 19.25 13.56
N VAL A 9 8.68 19.91 12.72
CA VAL A 9 8.62 19.79 11.26
C VAL A 9 8.98 18.38 10.78
N HIS A 10 9.95 17.71 11.42
CA HIS A 10 10.29 16.32 11.10
C HIS A 10 9.13 15.38 11.43
N ASN A 11 8.50 15.55 12.60
CA ASN A 11 7.34 14.75 12.98
C ASN A 11 6.15 14.94 12.03
N GLU A 12 5.90 16.17 11.59
CA GLU A 12 4.81 16.47 10.66
C GLU A 12 5.06 15.85 9.28
N ARG A 13 6.31 15.89 8.79
CA ARG A 13 6.71 15.19 7.55
C ARG A 13 6.54 13.67 7.65
N ILE A 14 6.94 13.06 8.76
CA ILE A 14 6.76 11.61 8.98
C ILE A 14 5.27 11.24 8.98
N LYS A 15 4.41 12.05 9.61
CA LYS A 15 2.96 11.84 9.59
C LYS A 15 2.37 11.93 8.19
N LEU A 16 2.76 12.94 7.41
CA LEU A 16 2.30 13.10 6.03
C LEU A 16 2.79 11.95 5.13
N LEU A 17 4.04 11.52 5.32
CA LEU A 17 4.61 10.38 4.59
C LEU A 17 3.86 9.08 4.90
N ALA A 18 3.61 8.79 6.18
CA ALA A 18 2.83 7.63 6.60
C ALA A 18 1.41 7.66 6.00
N GLY A 19 0.77 8.83 5.97
CA GLY A 19 -0.53 9.01 5.32
C GLY A 19 -0.49 8.76 3.81
N ALA A 20 0.56 9.24 3.12
CA ALA A 20 0.74 9.01 1.69
C ALA A 20 0.96 7.53 1.38
N ILE A 21 1.79 6.83 2.16
CA ILE A 21 2.04 5.39 2.01
C ILE A 21 0.75 4.59 2.26
N ASN A 22 -0.02 4.93 3.28
CA ASN A 22 -1.32 4.29 3.55
C ASN A 22 -2.31 4.47 2.38
N ASN A 23 -2.41 5.67 1.83
CA ASN A 23 -3.29 5.92 0.69
C ASN A 23 -2.82 5.20 -0.58
N LEU A 24 -1.51 5.10 -0.78
CA LEU A 24 -0.94 4.32 -1.88
C LEU A 24 -1.24 2.82 -1.70
N ALA A 25 -1.16 2.30 -0.48
CA ALA A 25 -1.55 0.91 -0.16
C ALA A 25 -3.02 0.64 -0.48
N LEU A 26 -3.90 1.59 -0.12
CA LEU A 26 -5.31 1.48 -0.44
C LEU A 26 -5.56 1.49 -1.95
N ALA A 27 -4.92 2.39 -2.70
CA ALA A 27 -5.06 2.49 -4.15
C ALA A 27 -4.61 1.20 -4.86
N VAL A 28 -3.51 0.62 -4.39
CA VAL A 28 -2.97 -0.68 -4.81
C VAL A 28 -4.01 -1.80 -4.63
N ILE A 29 -4.61 -1.91 -3.46
CA ILE A 29 -5.64 -2.93 -3.18
C ILE A 29 -6.88 -2.73 -4.05
N VAL A 30 -7.33 -1.48 -4.22
CA VAL A 30 -8.53 -1.16 -5.01
C VAL A 30 -8.31 -1.45 -6.50
N ALA A 31 -7.19 -1.00 -7.07
CA ALA A 31 -6.86 -1.23 -8.47
C ALA A 31 -6.67 -2.73 -8.77
N GLY A 32 -6.17 -3.48 -7.79
CA GLY A 32 -5.75 -4.84 -8.02
C GLY A 32 -6.68 -5.97 -7.66
N PHE A 33 -7.53 -5.73 -6.67
CA PHE A 33 -8.44 -6.73 -6.16
C PHE A 33 -9.89 -6.32 -6.44
N VAL A 34 -10.24 -5.07 -6.13
CA VAL A 34 -11.61 -4.59 -6.27
C VAL A 34 -11.99 -4.39 -7.74
N ALA A 35 -11.16 -3.69 -8.54
CA ALA A 35 -11.50 -3.42 -9.94
C ALA A 35 -11.65 -4.71 -10.78
N PRO A 36 -10.77 -5.73 -10.68
CA PRO A 36 -10.97 -7.00 -11.38
C PRO A 36 -12.16 -7.82 -10.88
N ALA A 37 -12.44 -7.78 -9.58
CA ALA A 37 -13.58 -8.50 -9.00
C ALA A 37 -14.93 -7.88 -9.44
N VAL A 38 -15.01 -6.55 -9.53
CA VAL A 38 -16.24 -5.82 -9.86
C VAL A 38 -16.57 -5.90 -11.36
N THR A 39 -15.56 -5.87 -12.20
CA THR A 39 -15.72 -5.91 -13.66
C THR A 39 -16.04 -7.32 -14.20
N GLY A 40 -15.83 -8.37 -13.40
CA GLY A 40 -16.13 -9.76 -13.78
C GLY A 40 -15.33 -10.27 -14.98
N HIS A 41 -14.31 -9.54 -15.42
CA HIS A 41 -13.62 -9.77 -16.69
C HIS A 41 -12.55 -10.88 -16.62
N LEU A 42 -12.19 -11.32 -15.42
CA LEU A 42 -11.21 -12.37 -15.18
C LEU A 42 -11.85 -13.46 -14.33
N GLY A 43 -11.70 -14.72 -14.75
CA GLY A 43 -12.13 -15.90 -13.98
C GLY A 43 -11.08 -17.01 -14.07
N GLY A 44 -10.94 -17.80 -13.02
CA GLY A 44 -9.98 -18.92 -12.96
C GLY A 44 -8.52 -18.47 -12.77
N LEU A 45 -7.60 -19.08 -13.53
CA LEU A 45 -6.14 -18.86 -13.43
C LEU A 45 -5.70 -17.38 -13.54
N PRO A 46 -6.20 -16.59 -14.50
CA PRO A 46 -5.84 -15.18 -14.63
C PRO A 46 -6.19 -14.34 -13.38
N GLN A 47 -7.33 -14.62 -12.76
CA GLN A 47 -7.75 -13.92 -11.53
C GLN A 47 -6.86 -14.30 -10.33
N LEU A 48 -6.43 -15.56 -10.25
CA LEU A 48 -5.51 -16.03 -9.23
C LEU A 48 -4.14 -15.34 -9.38
N LEU A 49 -3.61 -15.26 -10.60
CA LEU A 49 -2.33 -14.61 -10.89
C LEU A 49 -2.35 -13.11 -10.56
N VAL A 50 -3.42 -12.41 -10.93
CA VAL A 50 -3.60 -11.00 -10.58
C VAL A 50 -3.69 -10.81 -9.07
N SER A 51 -4.45 -11.66 -8.37
CA SER A 51 -4.53 -11.64 -6.90
C SER A 51 -3.17 -11.87 -6.24
N LEU A 52 -2.37 -12.83 -6.74
CA LEU A 52 -1.04 -13.13 -6.22
C LEU A 52 -0.03 -12.01 -6.48
N ALA A 53 -0.05 -11.42 -7.68
CA ALA A 53 0.80 -10.28 -8.02
C ALA A 53 0.49 -9.08 -7.12
N TRP A 54 -0.80 -8.83 -6.86
CA TRP A 54 -1.22 -7.74 -5.98
C TRP A 54 -0.95 -7.99 -4.51
N LEU A 55 -1.11 -9.23 -4.04
CA LEU A 55 -0.70 -9.62 -2.69
C LEU A 55 0.81 -9.39 -2.51
N GLY A 56 1.63 -9.79 -3.48
CA GLY A 56 3.06 -9.54 -3.48
C GLY A 56 3.40 -8.06 -3.40
N MET A 57 2.74 -7.22 -4.21
CA MET A 57 2.95 -5.77 -4.18
C MET A 57 2.50 -5.15 -2.85
N GLY A 58 1.39 -5.61 -2.27
CA GLY A 58 0.93 -5.21 -0.94
C GLY A 58 1.93 -5.57 0.16
N VAL A 59 2.52 -6.77 0.11
CA VAL A 59 3.56 -7.20 1.06
C VAL A 59 4.81 -6.32 0.93
N VAL A 60 5.30 -6.06 -0.29
CA VAL A 60 6.44 -5.17 -0.50
C VAL A 60 6.17 -3.79 0.08
N LEU A 61 4.99 -3.23 -0.18
CA LEU A 61 4.62 -1.93 0.36
C LEU A 61 4.53 -1.95 1.89
N HIS A 62 4.04 -3.02 2.49
CA HIS A 62 3.99 -3.19 3.95
C HIS A 62 5.37 -3.29 4.59
N LEU A 63 6.35 -3.85 3.88
CA LEU A 63 7.75 -3.97 4.35
C LEU A 63 8.54 -2.66 4.23
N VAL A 64 8.13 -1.76 3.33
CA VAL A 64 8.81 -0.47 3.07
C VAL A 64 8.16 0.69 3.85
N ALA A 65 6.92 0.51 4.30
CA ALA A 65 6.20 1.41 5.19
C ALA A 65 6.80 1.42 6.61
#